data_AF-A0A8T5MUZ2-F1
#
_entry.id   AF-A0A8T5MUZ2-F1
#
_cell.length_a   1.000
_cell.length_b   1.000
_cell.length_c   1.000
_cell.angle_alpha   90.00
_cell.angle_beta   90.00
_cell.angle_gamma   90.00
#
_symmetry.space_group_name_H-M   'P 1'
#
loop_
_entity.id
_entity.type
_entity.pdbx_description
1 polymer ?
#
loop_
_entity_poly.entity_id
_entity_poly.type
_entity_poly.pdbx_seq_one_letter_code
_entity_poly.pdbx_strand_id
1 'polypeptide(L)'
;MQEELFAPGHRGCAGCGAAIAARLILKGAGKDIIAVSPTGCLEVISSPYPQSSWGVPWIHSLFENAAAVASGIEAALRALGREYEAKVLAIAGDGGTIDIGMGVLSGML
;
A
#
# COMPACT_ATOMS: atom_id res chain seq x y z
N MET A 1 6.69 -21.22 10.78
CA MET A 1 5.51 -20.40 10.46
C MET A 1 5.99 -19.35 9.48
N GLN A 2 5.40 -19.20 8.29
CA GLN A 2 5.81 -18.11 7.39
C GLN A 2 5.50 -16.77 8.06
N GLU A 3 6.39 -15.79 7.86
CA GLU A 3 6.22 -14.43 8.38
C GLU A 3 4.96 -13.79 7.78
N GLU A 4 4.13 -13.19 8.64
CA GLU A 4 2.88 -12.53 8.21
C GLU A 4 3.09 -11.02 8.26
N LEU A 5 3.22 -10.42 7.09
CA LEU A 5 3.53 -9.00 6.93
C LEU A 5 2.27 -8.10 7.00
N PHE A 6 1.08 -8.70 6.96
CA PHE A 6 -0.18 -8.03 7.31
C PHE A 6 -0.70 -8.60 8.63
N ALA A 7 -0.47 -7.88 9.72
CA ALA A 7 -0.75 -8.37 11.07
C ALA A 7 -2.25 -8.57 11.32
N PRO A 8 -2.62 -9.54 12.18
CA PRO A 8 -3.98 -9.65 12.68
C PRO A 8 -4.35 -8.42 13.55
N GLY A 9 -5.65 -8.15 13.68
CA GLY A 9 -6.15 -7.04 14.52
C GLY A 9 -6.64 -5.80 13.75
N HIS A 10 -6.80 -5.89 12.43
CA HIS A 10 -7.44 -4.85 11.62
C HIS A 10 -8.97 -4.77 11.87
N ARG A 11 -9.57 -3.62 11.59
CA ARG A 11 -11.01 -3.34 11.79
C ARG A 11 -11.89 -3.67 10.58
N GLY A 12 -11.49 -4.69 9.82
CA GLY A 12 -12.22 -5.12 8.62
C GLY A 12 -13.47 -5.91 9.00
N CYS A 13 -14.50 -5.89 8.14
CA CYS A 13 -15.66 -6.78 8.29
C CYS A 13 -15.23 -8.26 8.35
N ALA A 14 -16.08 -9.11 8.91
CA ALA A 14 -15.87 -10.56 8.85
C ALA A 14 -15.79 -11.02 7.38
N GLY A 15 -14.66 -11.62 6.99
CA GLY A 15 -14.41 -12.01 5.60
C GLY A 15 -14.05 -10.84 4.67
N CYS A 16 -13.53 -9.71 5.19
CA CYS A 16 -13.14 -8.56 4.38
C CYS A 16 -12.15 -8.93 3.26
N GLY A 17 -12.61 -8.82 2.01
CA GLY A 17 -11.81 -9.12 0.82
C GLY A 17 -10.56 -8.26 0.68
N ALA A 18 -10.63 -6.97 1.04
CA ALA A 18 -9.48 -6.07 0.97
C ALA A 18 -8.35 -6.46 1.94
N ALA A 19 -8.70 -6.87 3.16
CA ALA A 19 -7.72 -7.35 4.13
C ALA A 19 -7.08 -8.68 3.69
N ILE A 20 -7.89 -9.60 3.14
CA ILE A 20 -7.38 -10.85 2.56
C ILE A 20 -6.46 -10.57 1.37
N ALA A 21 -6.84 -9.64 0.50
CA ALA A 21 -6.04 -9.23 -0.65
C ALA A 21 -4.70 -8.64 -0.20
N ALA A 22 -4.69 -7.67 0.73
CA ALA A 22 -3.46 -7.10 1.27
C ALA A 22 -2.54 -8.17 1.87
N ARG A 23 -3.11 -9.08 2.67
CA ARG A 23 -2.39 -10.21 3.24
C ARG A 23 -1.72 -11.09 2.17
N LEU A 24 -2.44 -11.47 1.13
CA LEU A 24 -1.92 -12.30 0.05
C LEU A 24 -0.89 -11.57 -0.82
N ILE A 25 -1.14 -10.29 -1.10
CA ILE A 25 -0.22 -9.40 -1.82
C ILE A 25 1.11 -9.33 -1.07
N LEU A 26 1.11 -9.03 0.22
CA LEU A 26 2.34 -8.95 1.02
C LEU A 26 3.06 -10.29 1.10
N LYS A 27 2.32 -11.39 1.20
CA LYS A 27 2.89 -12.74 1.17
C LYS A 27 3.61 -13.05 -0.14
N GLY A 28 3.05 -12.64 -1.27
CA GLY A 28 3.69 -12.78 -2.58
C GLY A 28 4.86 -11.81 -2.80
N ALA A 29 4.76 -10.60 -2.24
CA ALA A 29 5.75 -9.56 -2.43
C ALA A 29 6.98 -9.71 -1.52
N GLY A 30 6.84 -10.26 -0.31
CA GLY A 30 7.92 -10.38 0.67
C GLY A 30 8.18 -9.07 1.43
N LYS A 31 9.23 -9.09 2.27
CA LYS A 31 9.53 -8.01 3.24
C LYS A 31 10.20 -6.77 2.63
N ASP A 32 10.89 -6.93 1.51
CA ASP A 32 11.68 -5.88 0.87
C ASP A 32 10.77 -5.02 -0.03
N ILE A 33 9.80 -4.36 0.60
CA ILE A 33 8.82 -3.51 -0.07
C ILE A 33 8.52 -2.22 0.71
N ILE A 34 8.00 -1.23 -0.01
CA ILE A 34 7.36 -0.04 0.56
C ILE A 34 5.94 0.02 0.01
N ALA A 35 4.95 -0.05 0.90
CA ALA A 35 3.54 -0.01 0.54
C ALA A 35 2.99 1.42 0.59
N VAL A 36 2.14 1.76 -0.38
CA VAL A 36 1.41 3.03 -0.45
C VAL A 36 -0.07 2.69 -0.57
N SER A 37 -0.92 3.30 0.23
CA SER A 37 -2.37 3.22 0.01
C SER A 37 -3.02 4.60 0.08
N PRO A 38 -3.92 4.93 -0.86
CA PRO A 38 -4.73 6.13 -0.75
C PRO A 38 -5.75 5.98 0.39
N THR A 39 -6.41 7.07 0.73
CA THR A 39 -7.60 7.03 1.59
C THR A 39 -8.63 6.03 1.04
N GLY A 40 -9.15 5.17 1.90
CA GLY A 40 -10.13 4.16 1.51
C GLY A 40 -10.29 3.06 2.55
N CYS A 41 -11.15 2.07 2.28
CA CYS A 41 -11.44 1.01 3.25
C CYS A 41 -10.18 0.32 3.76
N LEU A 42 -9.23 -0.01 2.87
CA LEU A 42 -8.00 -0.69 3.28
C LEU A 42 -7.17 0.15 4.24
N GLU A 43 -7.04 1.45 4.00
CA GLU A 43 -6.30 2.37 4.89
C GLU A 43 -6.99 2.48 6.26
N VAL A 44 -8.29 2.82 6.28
CA VAL A 44 -9.04 3.04 7.53
C VAL A 44 -9.06 1.80 8.42
N ILE A 45 -9.22 0.60 7.84
CA ILE A 45 -9.30 -0.63 8.65
C ILE A 45 -7.93 -1.10 9.14
N SER A 46 -6.85 -0.76 8.44
CA SER A 46 -5.50 -1.30 8.70
C SER A 46 -4.62 -0.38 9.54
N SER A 47 -4.90 0.92 9.59
CA SER A 47 -4.07 1.93 10.25
C SER A 47 -4.77 2.80 11.33
N PRO A 48 -5.76 2.30 12.08
CA PRO A 48 -6.43 3.13 13.07
C PRO A 48 -5.48 3.51 14.21
N TYR A 49 -5.28 4.81 14.45
CA TYR A 49 -4.42 5.27 15.54
C TYR A 49 -4.78 4.61 16.89
N PRO A 50 -3.78 4.14 17.68
CA PRO A 50 -2.33 4.19 17.46
C PRO A 50 -1.74 2.94 16.78
N GLN A 51 -2.57 2.12 16.14
CA GLN A 51 -2.23 0.79 15.65
C GLN A 51 -1.99 0.78 14.13
N SER A 52 -1.15 -0.14 13.67
CA SER A 52 -0.95 -0.44 12.25
C SER A 52 -0.89 -1.94 12.04
N SER A 53 -1.55 -2.41 10.98
CA SER A 53 -1.51 -3.81 10.54
C SER A 53 -0.36 -4.05 9.54
N TRP A 54 0.37 -3.01 9.14
CA TRP A 54 1.46 -3.11 8.18
C TRP A 54 2.77 -3.48 8.88
N GLY A 55 3.27 -4.69 8.63
CA GLY A 55 4.58 -5.17 9.08
C GLY A 55 5.74 -4.77 8.16
N VAL A 56 5.49 -3.84 7.25
CA VAL A 56 6.45 -3.28 6.27
C VAL A 56 6.33 -1.76 6.29
N PRO A 57 7.34 -1.02 5.80
CA PRO A 57 7.18 0.42 5.56
C PRO A 57 5.92 0.70 4.74
N TRP A 58 5.03 1.52 5.31
CA TRP A 58 3.76 1.87 4.70
C TRP A 58 3.52 3.37 4.85
N ILE A 59 2.97 3.99 3.82
CA ILE A 59 2.62 5.41 3.84
C ILE A 59 1.21 5.65 3.28
N HIS A 60 0.50 6.53 3.96
CA HIS A 60 -0.74 7.15 3.52
C HIS A 60 -0.49 8.61 3.13
N SER A 61 -1.22 9.09 2.12
CA SER A 61 -1.22 10.50 1.73
C SER A 61 -2.63 11.00 1.50
N LEU A 62 -3.13 11.00 0.26
CA LEU A 62 -4.47 11.47 -0.09
C LEU A 62 -5.20 10.43 -0.94
N PHE A 63 -6.48 10.67 -1.22
CA PHE A 63 -7.31 9.72 -1.95
C PHE A 63 -6.87 9.61 -3.42
N GLU A 64 -6.52 10.74 -4.01
CA GLU A 64 -6.29 10.92 -5.44
C GLU A 64 -4.86 10.67 -5.88
N ASN A 65 -3.87 10.51 -4.98
CA ASN A 65 -2.45 10.69 -5.32
C ASN A 65 -1.52 9.48 -5.05
N ALA A 66 -2.04 8.31 -4.67
CA ALA A 66 -1.19 7.18 -4.27
C ALA A 66 -0.18 6.75 -5.36
N ALA A 67 -0.55 6.80 -6.64
CA ALA A 67 0.37 6.51 -7.75
C ALA A 67 1.52 7.52 -7.83
N ALA A 68 1.23 8.81 -7.69
CA ALA A 68 2.27 9.85 -7.68
C ALA A 68 3.22 9.72 -6.48
N VAL A 69 2.69 9.34 -5.30
CA VAL A 69 3.51 9.05 -4.12
C VAL A 69 4.42 7.84 -4.38
N ALA A 70 3.90 6.78 -4.99
CA ALA A 70 4.70 5.62 -5.38
C ALA A 70 5.82 5.99 -6.37
N SER A 71 5.54 6.78 -7.41
CA SER A 71 6.55 7.31 -8.33
C SER A 71 7.62 8.14 -7.61
N GLY A 72 7.22 8.97 -6.64
CA GLY A 72 8.16 9.77 -5.85
C GLY A 72 9.11 8.92 -5.00
N ILE A 73 8.59 7.84 -4.39
CA ILE A 73 9.41 6.89 -3.62
C ILE A 73 10.39 6.17 -4.55
N GLU A 74 9.95 5.71 -5.71
CA GLU A 74 10.78 5.03 -6.70
C GLU A 74 11.92 5.94 -7.20
N ALA A 75 11.59 7.17 -7.56
CA ALA A 75 12.56 8.18 -7.97
C ALA A 75 13.57 8.51 -6.86
N ALA A 76 13.11 8.58 -5.60
CA ALA A 76 13.97 8.81 -4.45
C ALA A 76 14.93 7.63 -4.21
N LEU A 77 14.45 6.38 -4.31
CA LEU A 77 15.31 5.21 -4.18
C LEU A 77 16.42 5.19 -5.25
N ARG A 78 16.07 5.50 -6.51
CA ARG A 78 17.07 5.63 -7.59
C ARG A 78 18.07 6.75 -7.33
N ALA A 79 17.61 7.92 -6.91
CA ALA A 79 18.48 9.05 -6.62
C ALA A 79 19.48 8.78 -5.49
N LEU A 80 19.12 7.88 -4.57
CA LEU A 80 19.96 7.44 -3.46
C LEU A 80 20.84 6.22 -3.79
N GLY A 81 20.74 5.64 -4.99
CA GLY A 81 21.44 4.40 -5.37
C GLY A 81 20.91 3.15 -4.63
N ARG A 82 19.63 3.15 -4.28
CA ARG A 82 18.93 2.14 -3.45
C ARG A 82 17.78 1.48 -4.22
N GLU A 83 17.77 1.55 -5.55
CA GLU A 83 16.68 1.09 -6.40
C GLU A 83 16.38 -0.41 -6.29
N TYR A 84 17.30 -1.20 -5.74
CA TYR A 84 17.15 -2.64 -5.52
C TYR A 84 16.85 -3.01 -4.05
N GLU A 85 16.77 -2.04 -3.14
CA GLU A 85 16.51 -2.32 -1.72
C GLU A 85 15.04 -2.65 -1.42
N ALA A 86 14.11 -2.08 -2.19
CA ALA A 86 12.68 -2.32 -1.96
C ALA A 86 11.86 -2.15 -3.24
N LYS A 87 10.83 -2.99 -3.39
CA LYS A 87 9.78 -2.79 -4.40
C LYS A 87 8.76 -1.78 -3.88
N VAL A 88 8.36 -0.83 -4.71
CA VAL A 88 7.30 0.13 -4.37
C VAL A 88 5.95 -0.43 -4.84
N LEU A 89 4.96 -0.47 -3.95
CA LEU A 89 3.66 -1.04 -4.26
C LEU A 89 2.52 -0.09 -3.84
N ALA A 90 1.80 0.44 -4.83
CA ALA A 90 0.54 1.15 -4.59
C ALA A 90 -0.63 0.16 -4.54
N ILE A 91 -1.32 0.07 -3.40
CA ILE A 91 -2.52 -0.75 -3.20
C ILE A 91 -3.71 0.19 -3.01
N ALA A 92 -4.53 0.30 -4.05
CA ALA A 92 -5.67 1.21 -4.09
C ALA A 92 -6.98 0.45 -4.31
N GLY A 93 -8.08 1.00 -3.77
CA GLY A 93 -9.43 0.57 -4.11
C GLY A 93 -9.84 1.00 -5.51
N ASP A 94 -11.06 0.66 -5.90
CA ASP A 94 -11.65 1.02 -7.19
C ASP A 94 -11.71 2.55 -7.39
N GLY A 95 -12.25 3.32 -6.45
CA GLY A 95 -12.28 4.80 -6.59
C GLY A 95 -10.89 5.43 -6.80
N GLY A 96 -9.86 4.87 -6.17
CA GLY A 96 -8.47 5.34 -6.31
C GLY A 96 -7.75 4.84 -7.58
N THR A 97 -8.38 3.99 -8.39
CA THR A 97 -7.79 3.44 -9.62
C THR A 97 -8.60 3.74 -10.87
N ILE A 98 -9.93 3.80 -10.77
CA ILE A 98 -10.83 3.97 -11.92
C ILE A 98 -11.66 5.25 -11.90
N ASP A 99 -11.50 6.10 -10.89
CA ASP A 99 -12.17 7.40 -10.79
C ASP A 99 -11.16 8.50 -10.40
N ILE A 100 -11.19 9.00 -9.16
CA ILE A 100 -10.40 10.16 -8.73
C ILE A 100 -8.88 9.97 -8.90
N GLY A 101 -8.39 8.74 -8.73
CA GLY A 101 -6.97 8.42 -8.89
C GLY A 101 -6.54 8.03 -10.31
N MET A 102 -7.48 7.92 -11.26
CA MET A 102 -7.17 7.46 -12.63
C MET A 102 -6.15 8.37 -13.32
N GLY A 103 -6.29 9.69 -13.15
CA GLY A 103 -5.40 10.67 -13.79
C GLY A 103 -3.94 10.50 -13.40
N VAL A 104 -3.66 10.34 -12.10
CA VAL A 104 -2.30 10.14 -11.60
C VAL A 104 -1.78 8.73 -11.87
N LEU A 105 -2.67 7.73 -11.89
CA LEU A 105 -2.32 6.35 -12.22
C LEU A 105 -1.83 6.27 -13.67
N SER A 106 -2.54 6.93 -14.58
CA SER A 106 -2.14 7.07 -15.98
C SER A 106 -0.80 7.79 -16.13
N GLY A 107 -0.55 8.84 -15.33
CA GLY A 107 0.72 9.57 -15.37
C GLY A 107 1.93 8.83 -14.78
N MET A 108 1.71 7.76 -14.00
CA MET A 108 2.77 6.91 -13.45
C MET A 108 3.23 5.82 -14.44
N LEU A 109 2.32 5.32 -15.29
CA LEU A 109 2.55 4.20 -16.22
C LEU A 109 3.18 4.68 -17.54
#